data_AF-A0A7W7ZPW7-F1
#
_entry.id   AF-A0A7W7ZPW7-F1
#
_cell.length_a   1.000
_cell.length_b   1.000
_cell.length_c   1.000
_cell.angle_alpha   90.00
_cell.angle_beta   90.00
_cell.angle_gamma   90.00
#
_symmetry.space_group_name_H-M   'P 1'
#
loop_
_entity.id
_entity.type
_entity.pdbx_description
1 polymer ?
#
loop_
_entity_poly.entity_id
_entity_poly.type
_entity_poly.pdbx_seq_one_letter_code
_entity_poly.pdbx_strand_id
1 'polypeptide(L)' 'MARENTEFEQIRDRLDVIAHLLCLLVDQNKIPAISDQIALLATHGLSGAEIGRIVGREANYVSASMNQQKKKGKQNANK' A
#
# COMPACT_ATOMS: atom_id res chain seq x y z
N MET A 1 -8.91 23.31 -18.73
CA MET A 1 -8.06 23.46 -17.53
C MET A 1 -8.23 22.35 -16.48
N ALA A 2 -9.02 21.28 -16.71
CA ALA A 2 -9.23 20.21 -15.71
C ALA A 2 -8.35 18.95 -15.89
N ARG A 3 -7.67 18.78 -17.03
CA ARG A 3 -6.90 17.56 -17.35
C ARG A 3 -5.45 17.57 -16.84
N GLU A 4 -4.83 18.74 -16.73
CA GLU A 4 -3.42 18.86 -16.30
C GLU A 4 -3.25 18.56 -14.80
N ASN A 5 -4.27 18.83 -13.98
CA ASN A 5 -4.21 18.56 -12.54
C ASN A 5 -4.19 17.05 -12.23
N THR A 6 -4.88 16.25 -13.02
CA THR A 6 -4.94 14.78 -12.83
C THR A 6 -3.63 14.07 -13.12
N GLU A 7 -2.83 14.54 -14.08
CA GLU A 7 -1.51 13.95 -14.35
C GLU A 7 -0.52 14.28 -13.23
N PHE A 8 -0.56 15.51 -12.72
CA PHE A 8 0.29 15.92 -11.62
C PHE A 8 -0.03 15.16 -10.33
N GLU A 9 -1.32 14.93 -10.04
CA GLU A 9 -1.76 14.10 -8.90
C GLU A 9 -1.26 12.65 -9.03
N GLN A 10 -1.38 12.04 -10.21
CA GLN A 10 -0.89 10.68 -10.44
C GLN A 10 0.63 10.56 -10.30
N ILE A 11 1.38 11.57 -10.74
CA ILE A 11 2.84 11.61 -10.60
C ILE A 11 3.21 11.74 -9.13
N ARG A 12 2.52 12.62 -8.39
CA ARG A 12 2.72 12.80 -6.95
C ARG A 12 2.47 11.51 -6.18
N ASP A 13 1.36 10.82 -6.43
CA ASP A 13 1.03 9.56 -5.74
C ASP A 13 2.10 8.48 -6.00
N ARG A 14 2.60 8.39 -7.24
CA ARG A 14 3.69 7.48 -7.59
C ARG A 14 4.99 7.84 -6.85
N LEU A 15 5.31 9.13 -6.72
CA LEU A 15 6.49 9.58 -5.98
C LEU A 15 6.37 9.29 -4.48
N ASP A 16 5.19 9.44 -3.88
CA ASP A 16 4.94 9.09 -2.48
C ASP A 16 5.13 7.60 -2.22
N VAL A 17 4.65 6.74 -3.13
CA VAL A 17 4.89 5.28 -3.08
C VAL A 17 6.39 4.98 -3.14
N ILE A 18 7.12 5.60 -4.08
CA ILE A 18 8.57 5.40 -4.22
C ILE A 18 9.32 5.85 -2.96
N ALA A 19 8.99 7.04 -2.42
CA ALA A 19 9.61 7.56 -1.21
C ALA A 19 9.40 6.62 -0.01
N HIS A 20 8.19 6.07 0.14
CA HIS A 20 7.92 5.09 1.19
C HIS A 20 8.71 3.81 1.00
N LEU A 21 8.77 3.27 -0.22
CA LEU A 21 9.58 2.09 -0.53
C LEU A 21 11.07 2.33 -0.21
N LEU A 22 11.59 3.52 -0.49
CA LEU A 22 12.96 3.89 -0.13
C LEU A 22 13.15 3.99 1.39
N CYS A 23 12.18 4.53 2.13
CA CYS A 23 12.22 4.55 3.60
C CYS A 23 12.26 3.14 4.20
N LEU A 24 11.57 2.16 3.61
CA LEU A 24 11.65 0.75 4.01
C LEU A 24 13.05 0.16 3.90
N LEU A 25 13.85 0.65 2.95
CA LEU A 25 15.19 0.14 2.66
C LEU A 25 16.28 0.79 3.53
N VAL A 26 16.05 2.02 4.00
CA VAL A 26 17.07 2.83 4.69
C VAL A 26 17.12 2.59 6.20
N ASP A 27 15.99 2.27 6.86
CA ASP A 27 15.94 2.03 8.31
C ASP A 27 15.49 0.60 8.64
N GLN A 28 16.46 -0.31 8.79
CA GLN A 28 16.21 -1.72 9.11
C GLN A 28 15.49 -1.93 10.45
N ASN A 29 15.53 -0.95 11.36
CA ASN A 29 14.85 -1.04 12.66
C ASN A 29 13.38 -0.61 12.59
N LYS A 30 12.94 -0.03 11.48
CA LYS A 30 11.57 0.45 11.26
C LYS A 30 10.87 -0.23 10.11
N ILE A 31 11.33 -1.41 9.69
CA ILE A 31 10.66 -2.19 8.65
C ILE A 31 9.23 -2.49 9.15
N PRO A 32 8.19 -1.86 8.56
CA PRO A 32 6.80 -2.11 8.93
C PRO A 32 6.48 -3.56 8.63
N ALA A 33 5.54 -4.13 9.39
CA ALA A 33 5.06 -5.47 9.10
C ALA A 33 4.58 -5.55 7.63
N ILE A 34 4.77 -6.70 6.99
CA ILE A 34 4.36 -6.90 5.59
C ILE A 34 2.87 -6.56 5.38
N SER A 35 2.03 -6.82 6.37
CA SER A 35 0.62 -6.41 6.36
C SER A 35 0.44 -4.90 6.24
N ASP A 36 1.27 -4.11 6.91
CA ASP A 36 1.18 -2.65 6.90
C ASP A 36 1.66 -2.09 5.56
N GLN A 37 2.69 -2.71 4.99
CA GLN A 37 3.15 -2.41 3.63
C GLN A 37 2.05 -2.72 2.59
N ILE A 38 1.36 -3.86 2.73
CA ILE A 38 0.23 -4.24 1.86
C ILE A 38 -0.92 -3.22 1.98
N ALA A 39 -1.27 -2.80 3.20
CA ALA A 39 -2.29 -1.77 3.41
C ALA A 39 -1.94 -0.46 2.71
N LEU A 40 -0.71 0.01 2.93
CA LEU A 40 -0.25 1.27 2.38
C LEU A 40 -0.29 1.26 0.84
N LEU A 41 0.27 0.23 0.22
CA LEU A 41 0.27 0.12 -1.24
C LEU A 41 -1.16 0.02 -1.81
N ALA A 42 -2.06 -0.65 -1.09
CA ALA A 42 -3.47 -0.69 -1.45
C ALA A 42 -4.16 0.68 -1.33
N THR A 43 -3.80 1.52 -0.36
CA THR A 43 -4.34 2.89 -0.27
C THR A 43 -3.91 3.78 -1.43
N HIS A 44 -2.80 3.46 -2.08
CA HIS A 44 -2.35 4.12 -3.30
C HIS A 44 -2.91 3.48 -4.58
N GLY A 45 -3.90 2.59 -4.46
CA GLY A 45 -4.64 2.03 -5.60
C GLY A 45 -3.92 0.91 -6.35
N LEU A 46 -2.82 0.36 -5.82
CA LEU A 46 -2.15 -0.76 -6.46
C LEU A 46 -3.00 -2.04 -6.36
N SER A 47 -2.98 -2.83 -7.43
CA SER A 47 -3.63 -4.14 -7.44
C SER A 47 -2.87 -5.15 -6.58
N GLY A 48 -3.56 -6.18 -6.09
CA GLY A 48 -2.94 -7.23 -5.27
C GLY A 48 -1.75 -7.94 -5.96
N ALA A 49 -1.78 -8.03 -7.29
CA ALA A 49 -0.68 -8.59 -8.07
C ALA A 49 0.56 -7.67 -8.11
N GLU A 50 0.36 -6.35 -8.22
CA GLU A 50 1.45 -5.36 -8.17
C GLU A 50 2.07 -5.32 -6.78
N ILE A 51 1.23 -5.29 -5.75
CA ILE A 51 1.65 -5.35 -4.35
C ILE A 51 2.48 -6.61 -4.10
N GLY A 52 2.00 -7.77 -4.55
CA GLY A 52 2.71 -9.05 -4.38
C GLY A 52 4.11 -9.04 -4.99
N ARG A 53 4.28 -8.42 -6.17
CA ARG A 53 5.60 -8.24 -6.80
C ARG A 53 6.52 -7.34 -5.97
N ILE A 54 5.98 -6.27 -5.38
CA ILE A 54 6.76 -5.30 -4.59
C ILE A 54 7.21 -5.89 -3.25
N VAL A 55 6.32 -6.58 -2.53
CA VAL A 55 6.61 -7.10 -1.18
C VAL A 55 7.15 -8.54 -1.18
N GLY A 56 7.34 -9.14 -2.35
CA GLY A 56 7.84 -10.52 -2.50
C GLY A 56 6.90 -11.57 -1.93
N ARG A 57 5.59 -11.47 -2.22
CA ARG A 57 4.56 -12.40 -1.76
C ARG A 57 3.57 -12.76 -2.86
N GLU A 58 3.02 -13.96 -2.75
CA GLU A 58 1.96 -14.45 -3.65
C GLU A 58 0.68 -13.61 -3.57
N ALA A 59 -0.02 -13.47 -4.69
CA ALA A 59 -1.27 -12.70 -4.77
C ALA A 59 -2.35 -13.19 -3.79
N ASN A 60 -2.38 -14.49 -3.49
CA ASN A 60 -3.28 -15.10 -2.52
C ASN A 60 -3.01 -14.60 -1.09
N TYR A 61 -1.73 -14.44 -0.73
CA TYR A 61 -1.33 -13.91 0.57
C TYR A 61 -1.75 -12.44 0.71
N VAL A 62 -1.50 -11.63 -0.33
CA VAL A 62 -1.90 -10.22 -0.37
C VAL A 62 -3.41 -10.07 -0.21
N SER A 63 -4.19 -10.86 -0.95
CA SER A 63 -5.66 -10.85 -0.89
C SER A 63 -6.18 -11.23 0.50
N ALA A 64 -5.58 -12.24 1.14
CA ALA A 64 -5.92 -12.64 2.50
C ALA A 64 -5.60 -11.52 3.52
N SER A 65 -4.45 -10.86 3.38
CA SER A 65 -4.00 -9.76 4.24
C SER A 65 -4.96 -8.56 4.15
N MET A 66 -5.31 -8.13 2.94
CA MET A 66 -6.26 -7.03 2.71
C MET A 66 -7.65 -7.34 3.29
N ASN A 67 -8.12 -8.59 3.17
CA ASN A 67 -9.39 -9.02 3.75
C ASN A 67 -9.37 -9.01 5.29
N GLN A 68 -8.25 -9.39 5.90
CA GLN A 68 -8.09 -9.32 7.36
C GLN A 68 -8.09 -7.86 7.87
N GLN A 69 -7.47 -6.95 7.13
CA GLN A 69 -7.47 -5.52 7.48
C GLN A 69 -8.86 -4.89 7.38
N LYS A 70 -9.64 -5.23 6.34
CA LYS A 70 -11.05 -4.81 6.22
C LYS A 70 -11.90 -5.29 7.41
N LYS A 71 -11.66 -6.52 7.89
CA LYS A 71 -12.36 -7.06 9.07
C LYS A 71 -11.98 -6.33 10.36
N LYS A 72 -10.70 -6.00 10.55
CA LYS A 72 -10.23 -5.22 11.71
C LYS A 72 -10.82 -3.79 11.73
N GLY A 73 -10.88 -3.12 10.58
CA GLY A 73 -11.51 -1.80 10.47
C GLY A 73 -13.00 -1.80 10.85
N LYS A 74 -13.74 -2.86 10.47
CA LYS A 74 -15.16 -3.02 10.84
C LYS A 74 -15.37 -3.32 12.32
N GLN A 75 -14.46 -4.04 12.97
CA GLN A 75 -14.57 -4.32 14.41
C GLN A 75 -14.27 -3.09 15.29
N ASN A 76 -13.39 -2.20 14.84
CA ASN A 76 -13.09 -0.96 15.58
C ASN A 76 -14.13 0.16 15.36
N ALA A 77 -14.88 0.14 14.24
CA ALA A 77 -15.94 1.12 13.98
C ALA A 77 -17.24 0.87 14.78
N ASN A 78 -17.32 -0.26 15.48
CA ASN A 78 -18.52 -0.72 16.21
C ASN A 78 -18.34 -0.73 17.74
N LYS A 79 -17.31 -0.04 18.24
CA LYS A 79 -17.04 0.23 19.65
C LYS A 79 -17.04 1.74 19.88
#